data_AF-A0A7C7KZV0-F1
#
_entry.id   AF-A0A7C7KZV0-F1
#
_cell.length_a   1.000
_cell.length_b   1.000
_cell.length_c   1.000
_cell.angle_alpha   90.00
_cell.angle_beta   90.00
_cell.angle_gamma   90.00
#
_symmetry.space_group_name_H-M   'P 1'
#
loop_
_entity.id
_entity.type
_entity.pdbx_description
1 polymer ?
#
loop_
_entity_poly.entity_id
_entity_poly.type
_entity_poly.pdbx_seq_one_letter_code
_entity_poly.pdbx_strand_id
1 'polypeptide(L)'
;LLKNGFFVSPSRYKQMYDIYKELKEGQVPIFVTTDCVLHTFHMLYDNMLRLLEVGRFCSDLDALNKAMLEQMHSQTEDPKVKEILRKDVAYLSVATKLLDPDTPVPEYVLALIDAHRSFEEVFQGYDVVREDDVQA
;
A
#
# COMPACT_ATOMS: atom_id res chain seq x y z
N LEU A 1 13.38 -8.34 29.07
CA LEU A 1 13.83 -9.41 28.15
C LEU A 1 14.46 -10.58 28.91
N LEU A 2 15.60 -10.41 29.59
CA LEU A 2 16.23 -11.49 30.40
C LEU A 2 15.31 -12.11 31.47
N LYS A 3 14.51 -11.29 32.18
CA LYS A 3 13.49 -11.78 33.13
C LYS A 3 12.37 -12.61 32.49
N ASN A 4 12.17 -12.50 31.18
CA ASN A 4 11.10 -13.16 30.44
C ASN A 4 11.61 -14.39 29.65
N GLY A 5 12.88 -14.78 29.82
CA GLY A 5 13.46 -15.93 29.13
C GLY A 5 13.81 -15.70 27.65
N PHE A 6 13.78 -14.46 27.16
CA PHE A 6 14.13 -14.13 25.78
C PHE A 6 15.45 -13.35 25.71
N PHE A 7 16.30 -13.75 24.76
CA PHE A 7 17.53 -13.08 24.39
C PHE A 7 17.40 -12.60 22.94
N VAL A 8 17.67 -11.33 22.71
CA VAL A 8 17.70 -10.72 21.38
C VAL A 8 19.11 -10.18 21.18
N SER A 9 19.73 -10.54 20.07
CA SER A 9 21.03 -10.03 19.65
C SER A 9 20.89 -9.43 18.25
N PRO A 10 21.63 -8.34 17.95
CA PRO A 10 21.78 -7.88 16.58
C PRO A 10 22.24 -9.03 15.68
N SER A 11 21.57 -9.17 14.55
CA SER A 11 21.88 -10.18 13.54
C SER A 11 22.71 -9.55 12.44
N ARG A 12 23.74 -10.25 11.98
CA ARG A 12 24.49 -9.90 10.76
C ARG A 12 23.81 -10.38 9.48
N TYR A 13 22.76 -11.19 9.61
CA TYR A 13 22.05 -11.82 8.52
C TYR A 13 20.91 -10.94 8.04
N LYS A 14 20.77 -10.81 6.72
CA LYS A 14 19.72 -10.00 6.11
C LYS A 14 18.40 -10.75 6.04
N GLN A 15 18.45 -12.08 5.94
CA GLN A 15 17.29 -12.92 5.78
C GLN A 15 17.40 -14.16 6.66
N MET A 16 16.26 -14.73 7.07
CA MET A 16 16.23 -15.94 7.90
C MET A 16 16.95 -17.13 7.24
N TYR A 17 16.93 -17.23 5.90
CA TYR A 17 17.60 -18.32 5.19
C TYR A 17 19.13 -18.28 5.28
N ASP A 18 19.72 -17.09 5.47
CA ASP A 18 21.18 -16.94 5.60
C ASP A 18 21.68 -17.67 6.86
N ILE A 19 20.89 -17.61 7.94
CA ILE A 19 21.15 -18.31 9.20
C ILE A 19 21.19 -19.81 8.97
N TYR A 20 20.18 -20.35 8.27
CA TYR A 20 20.08 -21.77 7.99
C TYR A 20 21.19 -22.26 7.06
N LYS A 21 21.62 -21.43 6.11
CA LYS A 21 22.74 -21.75 5.22
C LYS A 21 24.04 -21.89 6.01
N GLU A 22 24.37 -20.92 6.87
CA GLU A 22 25.58 -20.96 7.68
C GLU A 22 25.57 -22.15 8.65
N LEU A 23 24.44 -22.41 9.33
CA LEU A 23 24.32 -23.56 10.23
C LEU A 23 24.50 -24.90 9.50
N LYS A 24 24.02 -25.00 8.26
CA LYS A 24 24.19 -26.19 7.41
C LYS A 24 25.66 -26.41 7.05
N GLU A 25 26.35 -25.34 6.66
CA GLU A 25 27.78 -25.37 6.34
C GLU A 25 28.63 -25.74 7.57
N GLY A 26 28.23 -25.25 8.75
CA GLY A 26 28.85 -25.58 10.04
C GLY A 26 28.47 -26.94 10.63
N GLN A 27 27.68 -27.76 9.94
CA GLN A 27 27.19 -29.07 10.42
C GLN A 27 26.45 -29.00 11.77
N VAL A 28 25.83 -27.86 12.08
CA VAL A 28 25.04 -27.67 13.29
C VAL A 28 23.63 -28.22 13.05
N PRO A 29 23.03 -28.97 13.99
CA PRO A 29 21.64 -29.42 13.86
C PRO A 29 20.69 -28.23 13.70
N ILE A 30 19.85 -28.29 12.67
CA ILE A 30 18.93 -27.21 12.30
C ILE A 30 17.51 -27.57 12.72
N PHE A 31 16.84 -26.65 13.42
CA PHE A 31 15.40 -26.67 13.62
C PHE A 31 14.76 -25.57 12.78
N VAL A 32 14.01 -25.96 11.74
CA VAL A 32 13.29 -25.03 10.87
C VAL A 32 11.90 -24.78 11.45
N THR A 33 11.58 -23.53 11.73
CA THR A 33 10.26 -23.13 12.23
C THR A 33 9.31 -22.80 11.07
N THR A 34 8.01 -22.85 11.33
CA THR A 34 6.98 -22.44 10.36
C THR A 34 7.15 -20.98 9.94
N ASP A 35 7.65 -20.11 10.83
CA ASP A 35 7.86 -18.68 10.56
C ASP A 35 8.81 -18.43 9.38
N CYS A 36 9.84 -19.27 9.20
CA CYS A 36 10.74 -19.15 8.05
C CYS A 36 10.01 -19.38 6.71
N VAL A 37 9.10 -20.36 6.69
CA VAL A 37 8.30 -20.65 5.49
C VAL A 37 7.29 -19.55 5.26
N LEU A 38 6.62 -19.08 6.32
CA LEU A 38 5.63 -18.02 6.24
C LEU A 38 6.25 -16.69 5.78
N HIS A 39 7.41 -16.31 6.31
CA HIS A 39 8.15 -15.13 5.88
C HIS A 39 8.51 -15.21 4.38
N THR A 40 9.03 -16.35 3.93
CA THR A 40 9.36 -16.55 2.51
C THR A 40 8.11 -16.46 1.63
N PHE A 41 6.99 -16.99 2.11
CA PHE A 41 5.71 -16.90 1.42
C PHE A 41 5.24 -15.44 1.29
N HIS A 42 5.32 -14.63 2.34
CA HIS A 42 4.98 -13.20 2.29
C HIS A 42 5.81 -12.46 1.24
N MET A 43 7.15 -12.63 1.29
CA MET A 43 8.05 -12.01 0.31
C MET A 43 7.71 -12.39 -1.14
N LEU A 44 7.37 -13.66 -1.37
CA LEU A 44 6.96 -14.13 -2.69
C LEU A 44 5.62 -13.51 -3.12
N TYR A 45 4.63 -13.51 -2.22
CA TYR A 45 3.30 -12.97 -2.48
C TYR A 45 3.35 -11.49 -2.83
N ASP A 46 4.10 -10.70 -2.06
CA ASP A 46 4.24 -9.26 -2.31
C ASP A 46 4.91 -8.98 -3.66
N ASN A 47 5.93 -9.77 -4.02
CA ASN A 47 6.56 -9.65 -5.33
C ASN A 47 5.61 -10.03 -6.46
N MET A 48 4.83 -11.11 -6.31
CA MET A 48 3.80 -11.48 -7.28
C MET A 48 2.77 -10.38 -7.46
N LEU A 49 2.29 -9.78 -6.37
CA LEU A 49 1.36 -8.65 -6.43
C LEU A 49 1.98 -7.45 -7.15
N ARG A 50 3.22 -7.08 -6.81
CA ARG A 50 3.93 -5.98 -7.47
C ARG A 50 4.08 -6.19 -8.97
N LEU A 51 4.40 -7.41 -9.40
CA LEU A 51 4.50 -7.75 -10.81
C LEU A 51 3.14 -7.66 -11.52
N LEU A 52 2.08 -8.12 -10.88
CA LEU A 52 0.72 -8.00 -11.41
C LEU A 52 0.23 -6.55 -11.43
N GLU A 53 0.58 -5.77 -10.43
CA GLU A 53 0.24 -4.36 -10.33
C GLU A 53 0.83 -3.59 -11.51
N VAL A 54 2.15 -3.67 -11.69
CA VAL A 54 2.85 -3.01 -12.80
C VAL A 54 2.44 -3.58 -14.16
N GLY A 55 2.21 -4.90 -14.25
CA GLY A 55 1.96 -5.58 -15.53
C GLY A 55 0.51 -5.51 -16.01
N ARG A 56 -0.47 -5.31 -15.13
CA ARG A 56 -1.91 -5.37 -15.44
C ARG A 56 -2.74 -4.39 -14.65
N PHE A 57 -2.67 -4.41 -13.31
CA PHE A 57 -3.68 -3.71 -12.51
C PHE A 57 -3.59 -2.20 -12.65
N CYS A 58 -2.41 -1.60 -12.79
CA CYS A 58 -2.31 -0.15 -13.01
C CYS A 58 -3.07 0.29 -14.27
N SER A 59 -2.88 -0.40 -15.40
CA SER A 59 -3.57 -0.04 -16.65
C SER A 59 -5.06 -0.33 -16.59
N ASP A 60 -5.45 -1.45 -16.00
CA ASP A 60 -6.85 -1.85 -15.91
C ASP A 60 -7.62 -0.91 -14.96
N LEU A 61 -6.98 -0.47 -13.87
CA LEU A 61 -7.54 0.48 -12.91
C LEU A 61 -7.63 1.88 -13.49
N ASP A 62 -6.65 2.33 -14.28
CA ASP A 62 -6.74 3.59 -15.04
C ASP A 62 -7.94 3.58 -16.00
N ALA A 63 -8.09 2.50 -16.78
CA ALA A 63 -9.20 2.35 -17.71
C ALA A 63 -10.56 2.33 -16.98
N LEU A 64 -10.64 1.64 -15.84
CA LEU A 64 -11.84 1.58 -15.01
C LEU A 64 -12.19 2.96 -14.46
N ASN A 65 -11.23 3.69 -13.89
CA ASN A 65 -11.46 5.03 -13.33
C ASN A 65 -11.97 5.99 -14.41
N LYS A 66 -11.37 5.97 -15.61
CA LYS A 66 -11.82 6.79 -16.75
C LYS A 66 -13.25 6.47 -17.15
N ALA A 67 -13.60 5.19 -17.28
CA ALA A 67 -14.95 4.77 -17.64
C ALA A 67 -15.99 5.16 -16.57
N MET A 68 -15.63 5.03 -15.28
CA MET A 68 -16.52 5.42 -14.19
C MET A 68 -16.74 6.94 -14.15
N LEU A 69 -15.69 7.75 -14.33
CA LEU A 69 -15.80 9.20 -14.42
C LEU A 69 -16.67 9.63 -15.61
N GLU A 70 -16.51 9.01 -16.76
CA GLU A 70 -17.33 9.28 -17.95
C GLU A 70 -18.82 9.02 -17.69
N GLN A 71 -19.17 7.91 -17.01
CA GLN A 71 -20.57 7.63 -16.67
C GLN A 71 -21.15 8.60 -15.64
N MET A 72 -20.34 9.07 -14.69
CA MET A 72 -20.77 10.02 -13.66
C MET A 72 -21.02 11.43 -14.19
N HIS A 73 -20.57 11.75 -15.41
CA HIS A 73 -20.94 12.98 -16.11
C HIS A 73 -22.38 12.99 -16.63
N SER A 74 -23.13 11.88 -16.49
CA SER A 74 -24.56 11.85 -16.84
C SER A 74 -25.38 12.85 -16.01
N GLN A 75 -26.19 13.64 -16.70
CA GLN A 75 -26.97 14.71 -16.07
C GLN A 75 -28.17 14.10 -15.32
N THR A 76 -28.20 14.30 -14.01
CA THR A 76 -29.37 14.03 -13.17
C THR A 76 -29.99 15.35 -12.70
N GLU A 77 -31.31 15.40 -12.67
CA GLU A 77 -32.07 16.56 -12.19
C GLU A 77 -32.30 16.52 -10.67
N ASP A 78 -32.11 15.38 -10.01
CA ASP A 78 -32.32 15.24 -8.56
C ASP A 78 -31.17 15.90 -7.78
N PRO A 79 -31.43 16.93 -6.96
CA PRO A 79 -30.41 17.62 -6.16
C PRO A 79 -29.64 16.70 -5.20
N LYS A 80 -30.29 15.66 -4.64
CA LYS A 80 -29.64 14.72 -3.73
C LYS A 80 -28.66 13.82 -4.49
N VAL A 81 -29.06 13.34 -5.65
CA VAL A 81 -28.21 12.49 -6.51
C VAL A 81 -27.04 13.30 -7.04
N LYS A 82 -27.25 14.60 -7.36
CA LYS A 82 -26.18 15.51 -7.78
C LYS A 82 -25.10 15.71 -6.71
N GLU A 83 -25.48 15.79 -5.43
CA GLU A 83 -24.50 15.89 -4.34
C GLU A 83 -23.69 14.59 -4.16
N ILE A 84 -24.35 13.44 -4.28
CA ILE A 84 -23.69 12.12 -4.20
C ILE A 84 -22.70 11.97 -5.36
N LEU A 85 -23.13 12.23 -6.60
CA LEU A 85 -22.28 12.19 -7.79
C LEU A 85 -21.06 13.13 -7.66
N ARG A 86 -21.25 14.31 -7.07
CA ARG A 86 -20.13 15.23 -6.81
C ARG A 86 -19.08 14.61 -5.86
N LYS A 87 -19.50 13.88 -4.83
CA LYS A 87 -18.58 13.18 -3.89
C LYS A 87 -17.89 12.01 -4.57
N ASP A 88 -18.61 11.23 -5.38
CA ASP A 88 -18.05 10.10 -6.10
C ASP A 88 -17.02 10.54 -7.15
N VAL A 89 -17.31 11.62 -7.89
CA VAL A 89 -16.33 12.22 -8.81
C VAL A 89 -15.12 12.74 -8.05
N ALA A 90 -15.29 13.37 -6.88
CA ALA A 90 -14.17 13.80 -6.06
C ALA A 90 -13.29 12.61 -5.64
N TYR A 91 -13.90 11.51 -5.19
CA TYR A 91 -13.20 10.28 -4.80
C TYR A 91 -12.40 9.66 -5.96
N LEU A 92 -13.03 9.49 -7.12
CA LEU A 92 -12.36 8.94 -8.31
C LEU A 92 -11.30 9.88 -8.87
N SER A 93 -11.48 11.19 -8.75
CA SER A 93 -10.48 12.18 -9.18
C SER A 93 -9.20 12.07 -8.34
N VAL A 94 -9.31 11.84 -7.03
CA VAL A 94 -8.15 11.60 -6.16
C VAL A 94 -7.45 10.31 -6.55
N ALA A 95 -8.19 9.21 -6.72
CA ALA A 95 -7.63 7.93 -7.13
C ALA A 95 -6.88 8.02 -8.47
N THR A 96 -7.44 8.75 -9.43
CA THR A 96 -6.80 8.97 -10.75
C THR A 96 -5.56 9.85 -10.64
N LYS A 97 -5.57 10.88 -9.78
CA LYS A 97 -4.41 11.76 -9.53
C LYS A 97 -3.27 11.05 -8.81
N LEU A 98 -3.57 10.07 -7.96
CA LEU A 98 -2.57 9.22 -7.30
C LEU A 98 -1.91 8.25 -8.29
N LEU A 99 -2.65 7.81 -9.30
CA LEU A 99 -2.14 6.93 -10.36
C LEU A 99 -1.32 7.71 -11.40
N ASP A 100 -1.78 8.90 -11.80
CA ASP A 100 -1.09 9.82 -12.70
C ASP A 100 -1.17 11.26 -12.15
N PRO A 101 -0.05 11.80 -11.61
CA PRO A 101 0.04 13.15 -11.07
C PRO A 101 -0.29 14.27 -12.07
N ASP A 102 -0.27 14.04 -13.37
CA ASP A 102 -0.55 15.07 -14.38
C ASP A 102 -2.03 15.12 -14.78
N THR A 103 -2.87 14.20 -14.28
CA THR A 103 -4.31 14.15 -14.61
C THR A 103 -5.03 15.44 -14.19
N PRO A 104 -5.81 16.08 -15.08
CA PRO A 104 -6.62 17.25 -14.75
C PRO A 104 -7.83 16.83 -13.88
N VAL A 105 -8.05 17.56 -12.79
CA VAL A 105 -9.17 17.35 -11.87
C VAL A 105 -10.26 18.42 -12.14
N PRO A 106 -11.55 18.06 -12.20
CA PRO A 106 -12.61 19.03 -12.43
C PRO A 106 -12.68 20.11 -11.34
N GLU A 107 -12.78 21.38 -11.74
CA GLU A 107 -12.73 22.53 -10.83
C GLU A 107 -13.82 22.50 -9.75
N TYR A 108 -15.00 21.96 -10.06
CA TYR A 108 -16.14 21.89 -9.15
C TYR A 108 -15.96 20.89 -7.98
N VAL A 109 -14.96 20.00 -8.03
CA VAL A 109 -14.62 19.07 -6.94
C VAL A 109 -13.36 19.46 -6.17
N LEU A 110 -12.56 20.41 -6.66
CA LEU A 110 -11.30 20.82 -6.00
C LEU A 110 -11.50 21.21 -4.54
N ALA A 111 -12.53 22.00 -4.25
CA ALA A 111 -12.83 22.41 -2.87
C ALA A 111 -13.15 21.23 -1.93
N LEU A 112 -13.70 20.12 -2.44
CA LEU A 112 -13.91 18.91 -1.62
C LEU A 112 -12.61 18.14 -1.38
N ILE A 113 -11.75 18.09 -2.40
CA ILE A 113 -10.46 17.39 -2.34
C ILE A 113 -9.52 18.12 -1.37
N ASP A 114 -9.43 19.44 -1.46
CA ASP A 114 -8.59 20.26 -0.57
C ASP A 114 -9.05 20.18 0.89
N ALA A 115 -10.37 20.17 1.12
CA ALA A 115 -10.92 19.94 2.44
C ALA A 115 -10.54 18.55 3.01
N HIS A 116 -10.48 17.51 2.18
CA HIS A 116 -10.00 16.19 2.61
C HIS A 116 -8.49 16.15 2.86
N ARG A 117 -7.68 16.80 2.01
CA ARG A 117 -6.21 16.83 2.18
C ARG A 117 -5.79 17.50 3.49
N SER A 118 -6.49 18.56 3.91
CA SER A 118 -6.26 19.17 5.23
C SER A 118 -6.52 18.21 6.40
N PHE A 119 -7.33 17.17 6.20
CA PHE A 119 -7.58 16.12 7.20
C PHE A 119 -6.43 15.09 7.24
N GLU A 120 -5.80 14.81 6.09
CA GLU A 120 -4.66 13.89 5.97
C GLU A 120 -3.37 14.45 6.59
N GLU A 121 -3.12 15.76 6.45
CA GLU A 121 -1.97 16.43 7.09
C GLU A 121 -2.05 16.37 8.63
N VAL A 122 -3.26 16.39 9.19
CA VAL A 122 -3.50 16.18 10.63
C VAL A 122 -3.23 14.72 11.02
N PHE A 123 -3.45 13.77 10.11
CA PHE A 123 -3.24 12.34 10.35
C PHE A 123 -1.77 11.92 10.18
N GLN A 124 -1.02 12.57 9.29
CA GLN A 124 0.43 12.36 9.10
C GLN A 124 1.28 12.77 10.33
N GLY A 125 0.69 13.46 11.31
CA GLY A 125 1.32 13.69 12.62
C GLY A 125 1.45 12.43 13.49
N TYR A 126 0.91 11.29 13.04
CA TYR A 126 1.19 9.98 13.63
C TYR A 126 2.26 9.28 12.77
N ASP A 127 3.48 9.19 13.30
CA ASP A 127 4.59 8.44 12.71
C ASP A 127 4.16 6.97 12.48
N VAL A 128 3.76 6.66 11.26
CA VAL A 128 3.74 5.27 10.79
C VAL A 128 5.20 4.92 10.52
N VAL A 129 5.84 4.24 11.47
CA VAL A 129 7.19 3.69 11.33
C VAL A 129 7.28 3.00 9.98
N ARG A 130 8.06 3.56 9.06
CA ARG A 130 8.30 2.94 7.74
C ARG A 130 9.24 1.77 7.97
N GLU A 131 9.07 0.68 7.23
CA GLU A 131 9.99 -0.48 7.30
C GLU A 131 11.45 -0.09 7.06
N ASP A 132 11.70 1.02 6.36
CA ASP A 132 13.03 1.60 6.15
C ASP A 132 13.67 2.17 7.44
N ASP A 133 12.87 2.51 8.45
CA ASP A 133 13.34 3.06 9.74
C ASP A 133 13.85 1.97 10.70
N VAL A 134 13.70 0.69 10.33
CA VAL A 134 14.12 -0.48 11.13
C VAL A 134 15.55 -0.92 10.80
N GLN A 135 16.24 -0.26 9.86
CA GLN A 135 17.66 -0.54 9.60
C GLN A 135 18.57 0.21 10.59
N ALA A 136 18.83 -0.44 11.73
CA ALA A 136 19.97 -0.16 12.62
C ALA A 136 20.68 -1.46 13.03
#